data_AF-A0A4W4G7K0-F1
#
_entry.id   AF-A0A4W4G7K0-F1
#
_cell.length_a   1.000
_cell.length_b   1.000
_cell.length_c   1.000
_cell.angle_alpha   90.00
_cell.angle_beta   90.00
_cell.angle_gamma   90.00
#
_symmetry.space_group_name_H-M   'P 1'
#
loop_
_entity.id
_entity.type
_entity.pdbx_description
1 polymer ?
#
loop_
_entity_poly.entity_id
_entity_poly.type
_entity_poly.pdbx_seq_one_letter_code
_entity_poly.pdbx_strand_id
1 'polypeptide(L)'
;MVKLSAELIELAAQYTNPVRDRELDLRGYKIPVLENLGATLDQFDTIDFSDNEIRKLDGFPLLRRLKTLLMNNNRICRIGENLEQSLPNLKELILTSNNIQELGDLDPLASVKTLSLLSLLRNPVTNKKHYRLYVINKLPQIRVLDFQKVKLKERQEAEKMFKGKRGAQLAKDIAKRTKTFTPGAGLQADKKKTGPSTADMEAIKNAIANATSLAEVERLKGLLQSGQIPGREGRQGAQSMVEEEEEEEEEEDQLERVLHAESEAMYEATGGDEMEGVGEQGNGEEQDEDNEMDEDMHVNGS
;
A
#
# COMPACT_ATOMS: atom_id res chain seq x y z
N MET A 1 27.90 12.10 -6.01
CA MET A 1 27.14 11.41 -4.95
C MET A 1 28.12 11.17 -3.81
N VAL A 2 27.87 11.71 -2.61
CA VAL A 2 28.80 11.58 -1.48
C VAL A 2 28.45 10.30 -0.74
N LYS A 3 29.44 9.44 -0.50
CA LYS A 3 29.25 8.23 0.32
C LYS A 3 29.28 8.59 1.79
N LEU A 4 28.49 7.91 2.59
CA LEU A 4 28.55 8.05 4.05
C LEU A 4 29.76 7.26 4.56
N SER A 5 30.92 7.90 4.64
CA SER A 5 32.16 7.29 5.14
C SER A 5 32.32 7.49 6.65
N ALA A 6 33.20 6.69 7.26
CA ALA A 6 33.59 6.89 8.66
C ALA A 6 34.22 8.27 8.89
N GLU A 7 35.08 8.72 7.97
CA GLU A 7 35.70 10.05 8.00
C GLU A 7 34.65 11.18 7.98
N LEU A 8 33.60 11.04 7.16
CA LEU A 8 32.50 12.02 7.13
C LEU A 8 31.79 12.10 8.49
N ILE A 9 31.55 10.95 9.13
CA ILE A 9 30.90 10.87 10.45
C ILE A 9 31.78 11.49 11.53
N GLU A 10 33.09 11.26 11.49
CA GLU A 10 34.03 11.81 12.47
C GLU A 10 34.16 13.34 12.38
N LEU A 11 34.13 13.87 11.15
CA LEU A 11 34.24 15.31 10.88
C LEU A 11 32.90 16.07 10.99
N ALA A 12 31.78 15.36 10.98
CA ALA A 12 30.45 15.96 11.08
C ALA A 12 30.25 16.69 12.42
N ALA A 13 29.37 17.70 12.40
CA ALA A 13 29.08 18.48 13.59
C ALA A 13 28.38 17.61 14.65
N GLN A 14 28.82 17.74 15.89
CA GLN A 14 28.29 17.01 17.04
C GLN A 14 28.04 17.99 18.17
N TYR A 15 26.84 17.96 18.73
CA TYR A 15 26.45 18.90 19.79
C TYR A 15 25.34 18.33 20.68
N THR A 16 25.05 19.01 21.77
CA THR A 16 23.84 18.76 22.56
C THR A 16 22.72 19.63 21.99
N ASN A 17 21.64 18.99 21.55
CA ASN A 17 20.51 19.68 20.94
C ASN A 17 19.59 20.34 22.00
N PRO A 18 18.55 21.10 21.59
CA PRO A 18 17.67 21.80 22.53
C PRO A 18 16.88 20.91 23.50
N VAL A 19 16.68 19.64 23.17
CA VAL A 19 16.03 18.65 24.06
C VAL A 19 17.02 17.88 24.92
N ARG A 20 18.30 18.31 24.93
CA ARG A 20 19.42 17.75 25.71
C ARG A 20 19.90 16.37 25.25
N ASP A 21 19.60 15.99 24.03
CA ASP A 21 20.12 14.78 23.41
C ASP A 21 21.48 15.06 22.75
N ARG A 22 22.38 14.06 22.73
CA ARG A 22 23.61 14.15 21.93
C ARG A 22 23.24 13.88 20.47
N GLU A 23 23.45 14.87 19.62
CA GLU A 23 23.05 14.87 18.21
C GLU A 23 24.28 14.86 17.28
N LEU A 24 24.16 14.05 16.22
CA LEU A 24 25.07 14.05 15.08
C LEU A 24 24.36 14.68 13.88
N ASP A 25 24.95 15.73 13.31
CA ASP A 25 24.40 16.47 12.18
C ASP A 25 25.02 15.98 10.86
N LEU A 26 24.22 15.27 10.07
CA LEU A 26 24.57 14.77 8.74
C LEU A 26 23.69 15.42 7.66
N ARG A 27 23.24 16.66 7.87
CA ARG A 27 22.37 17.36 6.93
C ARG A 27 23.09 17.74 5.63
N GLY A 28 22.38 17.68 4.51
CA GLY A 28 22.80 18.34 3.27
C GLY A 28 23.98 17.71 2.51
N TYR A 29 24.46 16.53 2.91
CA TYR A 29 25.62 15.89 2.27
C TYR A 29 25.29 15.16 0.97
N LYS A 30 24.02 15.11 0.54
CA LYS A 30 23.55 14.34 -0.63
C LYS A 30 23.88 12.85 -0.51
N ILE A 31 23.76 12.32 0.70
CA ILE A 31 23.99 10.90 1.02
C ILE A 31 22.89 10.06 0.34
N PRO A 32 23.23 9.05 -0.46
CA PRO A 32 22.25 8.22 -1.17
C PRO A 32 21.81 6.98 -0.39
N VAL A 33 22.68 6.48 0.50
CA VAL A 33 22.60 5.18 1.16
C VAL A 33 23.15 5.32 2.57
N LEU A 34 22.45 4.72 3.53
CA LEU A 34 22.90 4.60 4.91
C LEU A 34 23.89 3.44 5.00
N GLU A 35 25.13 3.75 5.36
CA GLU A 35 26.22 2.79 5.50
C GLU A 35 27.26 3.31 6.52
N ASN A 36 28.17 2.46 6.98
CA ASN A 36 29.28 2.82 7.88
C ASN A 36 28.90 3.51 9.20
N LEU A 37 27.63 3.43 9.62
CA LEU A 37 27.15 4.01 10.88
C LEU A 37 27.76 3.37 12.13
N GLY A 38 28.55 2.29 12.00
CA GLY A 38 29.36 1.75 13.10
C GLY A 38 30.40 2.76 13.61
N ALA A 39 30.84 3.69 12.76
CA ALA A 39 31.74 4.78 13.14
C ALA A 39 31.13 5.76 14.16
N THR A 40 29.81 5.74 14.34
CA THR A 40 29.14 6.54 15.38
C THR A 40 29.40 6.03 16.80
N LEU A 41 29.90 4.79 16.94
CA LEU A 41 30.20 4.12 18.20
C LEU A 41 29.03 4.10 19.21
N ASP A 42 27.79 4.12 18.71
CA ASP A 42 26.55 4.13 19.51
C ASP A 42 26.49 5.27 20.55
N GLN A 43 27.09 6.42 20.22
CA GLN A 43 27.24 7.53 21.16
C GLN A 43 26.10 8.56 21.13
N PHE A 44 25.23 8.51 20.12
CA PHE A 44 24.24 9.56 19.85
C PHE A 44 22.83 9.13 20.23
N ASP A 45 22.08 10.06 20.78
CA ASP A 45 20.65 9.93 21.08
C ASP A 45 19.80 10.31 19.86
N THR A 46 20.28 11.27 19.06
CA THR A 46 19.64 11.76 17.82
C THR A 46 20.64 11.76 16.66
N ILE A 47 20.21 11.36 15.47
CA ILE A 47 20.97 11.60 14.23
C ILE A 47 20.06 12.31 13.24
N ASP A 48 20.57 13.40 12.67
CA ASP A 48 19.87 14.17 11.66
C ASP A 48 20.44 13.91 10.26
N PHE A 49 19.63 13.29 9.40
CA PHE A 49 19.90 13.01 8.00
C PHE A 49 19.08 13.90 7.06
N SER A 50 18.55 15.03 7.52
CA SER A 50 17.70 15.89 6.70
C SER A 50 18.42 16.40 5.46
N ASP A 51 17.67 16.64 4.38
CA ASP A 51 18.20 17.19 3.13
C ASP A 51 19.27 16.30 2.45
N ASN A 52 19.03 14.99 2.45
CA ASN A 52 19.86 14.00 1.74
C ASN A 52 19.08 13.31 0.61
N GLU A 53 19.67 12.31 -0.03
CA GLU A 53 19.06 11.58 -1.15
C GLU A 53 18.76 10.11 -0.82
N ILE A 54 18.58 9.81 0.47
CA ILE A 54 18.42 8.45 0.99
C ILE A 54 17.11 7.85 0.47
N ARG A 55 17.17 6.64 -0.09
CA ARG A 55 16.00 5.96 -0.66
C ARG A 55 15.41 4.85 0.21
N LYS A 56 16.22 4.29 1.11
CA LYS A 56 15.84 3.16 1.95
C LYS A 56 16.23 3.44 3.39
N LEU A 57 15.30 3.23 4.31
CA LEU A 57 15.56 3.30 5.74
C LEU A 57 16.02 1.93 6.23
N ASP A 58 17.30 1.64 6.03
CA ASP A 58 17.99 0.43 6.48
C ASP A 58 19.49 0.70 6.69
N GLY A 59 20.33 -0.34 6.74
CA GLY A 59 21.80 -0.16 6.80
C GLY A 59 22.34 0.25 8.17
N PHE A 60 21.50 0.23 9.20
CA PHE A 60 21.90 0.54 10.57
C PHE A 60 22.62 -0.66 11.24
N PRO A 61 23.77 -0.46 11.90
CA PRO A 61 24.29 -1.41 12.87
C PRO A 61 23.41 -1.40 14.13
N LEU A 62 23.77 -2.21 15.12
CA LEU A 62 23.14 -2.15 16.43
C LEU A 62 23.48 -0.83 17.12
N LEU A 63 22.50 0.06 17.24
CA LEU A 63 22.57 1.34 17.94
C LEU A 63 21.55 1.35 19.08
N ARG A 64 22.02 1.06 20.31
CA ARG A 64 21.17 0.96 21.50
C ARG A 64 20.80 2.33 22.05
N ARG A 65 21.62 3.35 21.81
CA ARG A 65 21.40 4.69 22.36
C ARG A 65 20.47 5.53 21.50
N LEU A 66 20.43 5.27 20.19
CA LEU A 66 19.66 6.06 19.23
C LEU A 66 18.15 5.99 19.52
N LYS A 67 17.54 7.15 19.73
CA LYS A 67 16.11 7.33 20.03
C LYS A 67 15.37 8.09 18.94
N THR A 68 16.05 9.02 18.28
CA THR A 68 15.41 9.94 17.32
C THR A 68 16.15 9.94 15.99
N LEU A 69 15.38 9.74 14.91
CA LEU A 69 15.85 9.84 13.54
C LEU A 69 15.10 10.97 12.82
N LEU A 70 15.84 11.98 12.39
CA LEU A 70 15.32 13.07 11.56
C LEU A 70 15.72 12.78 10.11
N MET A 71 14.73 12.47 9.27
CA MET A 71 14.92 12.06 7.87
C MET A 71 14.18 13.00 6.91
N ASN A 72 14.07 14.28 7.26
CA ASN A 72 13.30 15.24 6.46
C ASN A 72 13.87 15.39 5.05
N ASN A 73 13.03 15.65 4.06
CA ASN A 73 13.46 15.99 2.70
C ASN A 73 14.46 14.97 2.11
N ASN A 74 14.11 13.69 2.20
CA ASN A 74 14.86 12.60 1.58
C ASN A 74 14.02 11.96 0.46
N ARG A 75 14.46 10.83 -0.09
CA ARG A 75 13.75 10.09 -1.14
C ARG A 75 13.28 8.71 -0.67
N ILE A 76 13.00 8.56 0.63
CA ILE A 76 12.72 7.27 1.23
C ILE A 76 11.42 6.73 0.63
N CYS A 77 11.52 5.60 -0.05
CA CYS A 77 10.38 4.87 -0.61
C CYS A 77 10.22 3.47 -0.02
N ARG A 78 11.19 3.02 0.79
CA ARG A 78 11.18 1.69 1.41
C ARG A 78 11.74 1.72 2.83
N ILE A 79 11.07 1.00 3.73
CA ILE A 79 11.54 0.77 5.10
C ILE A 79 12.08 -0.66 5.18
N GLY A 80 13.24 -0.82 5.82
CA GLY A 80 13.85 -2.13 6.04
C GLY A 80 13.03 -3.01 6.98
N GLU A 81 13.04 -4.31 6.73
CA GLU A 81 12.48 -5.30 7.66
C GLU A 81 13.40 -5.44 8.88
N ASN A 82 12.83 -5.83 10.03
CA ASN A 82 13.56 -6.11 11.26
C ASN A 82 14.38 -4.92 11.82
N LEU A 83 13.93 -3.68 11.60
CA LEU A 83 14.63 -2.47 12.05
C LEU A 83 14.84 -2.43 13.57
N GLU A 84 13.98 -3.10 14.34
CA GLU A 84 14.08 -3.25 15.80
C GLU A 84 15.35 -4.00 16.26
N GLN A 85 15.95 -4.83 15.40
CA GLN A 85 17.20 -5.53 15.74
C GLN A 85 18.38 -4.56 15.74
N SER A 86 18.38 -3.59 14.83
CA SER A 86 19.41 -2.54 14.75
C SER A 86 19.11 -1.38 15.68
N LEU A 87 17.84 -0.98 15.80
CA LEU A 87 17.39 0.22 16.51
C LEU A 87 16.37 -0.12 17.62
N PRO A 88 16.77 -0.88 18.67
CA PRO A 88 15.83 -1.41 19.66
C PRO A 88 15.11 -0.32 20.48
N ASN A 89 15.73 0.86 20.62
CA ASN A 89 15.23 1.96 21.45
C ASN A 89 14.72 3.17 20.64
N LEU A 90 14.46 3.00 19.35
CA LEU A 90 13.93 4.08 18.50
C LEU A 90 12.54 4.52 18.98
N LYS A 91 12.39 5.80 19.31
CA LYS A 91 11.16 6.41 19.84
C LYS A 91 10.51 7.37 18.87
N GLU A 92 11.30 8.07 18.06
CA GLU A 92 10.84 9.15 17.20
C GLU A 92 11.43 8.99 15.79
N LEU A 93 10.56 8.98 14.79
CA LEU A 93 10.95 8.87 13.39
C LEU A 93 10.22 9.95 12.58
N ILE A 94 10.98 10.91 12.06
CA ILE A 94 10.45 12.01 11.25
C ILE A 94 10.78 11.75 9.79
N LEU A 95 9.78 11.40 8.98
CA LEU A 95 9.89 11.10 7.55
C LEU A 95 9.20 12.17 6.70
N THR A 96 9.08 13.40 7.21
CA THR A 96 8.42 14.49 6.48
C THR A 96 9.09 14.75 5.12
N SER A 97 8.31 14.94 4.05
CA SER A 97 8.81 15.12 2.68
C SER A 97 9.66 13.95 2.18
N ASN A 98 9.06 12.78 2.04
CA ASN A 98 9.70 11.60 1.46
C ASN A 98 8.80 10.99 0.36
N ASN A 99 9.16 9.80 -0.13
CA ASN A 99 8.53 9.14 -1.27
C ASN A 99 7.84 7.83 -0.87
N ILE A 100 7.29 7.73 0.33
CA ILE A 100 6.51 6.56 0.76
C ILE A 100 5.14 6.63 0.08
N GLN A 101 4.81 5.62 -0.71
CA GLN A 101 3.65 5.66 -1.60
C GLN A 101 2.47 4.84 -1.10
N GLU A 102 2.72 3.61 -0.65
CA GLU A 102 1.66 2.68 -0.28
C GLU A 102 1.59 2.40 1.22
N LEU A 103 0.40 2.04 1.72
CA LEU A 103 0.19 1.78 3.15
C LEU A 103 1.00 0.58 3.64
N GLY A 104 1.14 -0.45 2.81
CA GLY A 104 1.91 -1.64 3.16
C GLY A 104 3.41 -1.38 3.30
N ASP A 105 3.93 -0.27 2.76
CA ASP A 105 5.34 0.11 2.90
C ASP A 105 5.68 0.52 4.36
N LEU A 106 4.66 0.84 5.16
CA LEU A 106 4.78 1.20 6.58
C LEU A 106 4.77 -0.01 7.51
N ASP A 107 4.33 -1.18 7.03
CA ASP A 107 4.21 -2.40 7.80
C ASP A 107 5.47 -2.81 8.57
N PRO A 108 6.70 -2.65 8.04
CA PRO A 108 7.91 -2.99 8.78
C PRO A 108 8.06 -2.22 10.10
N LEU A 109 7.46 -1.03 10.23
CA LEU A 109 7.50 -0.27 11.50
C LEU A 109 6.71 -0.95 12.62
N ALA A 110 5.85 -1.93 12.31
CA ALA A 110 5.06 -2.66 13.31
C ALA A 110 5.95 -3.45 14.28
N SER A 111 7.15 -3.84 13.87
CA SER A 111 8.10 -4.56 14.72
C SER A 111 8.82 -3.65 15.73
N VAL A 112 8.96 -2.35 15.44
CA VAL A 112 9.60 -1.36 16.33
C VAL A 112 8.63 -0.93 17.43
N LYS A 113 8.56 -1.73 18.50
CA LYS A 113 7.60 -1.54 19.61
C LYS A 113 7.84 -0.29 20.44
N THR A 114 9.04 0.26 20.41
CA THR A 114 9.45 1.47 21.13
C THR A 114 9.04 2.76 20.41
N LEU A 115 8.68 2.68 19.13
CA LEU A 115 8.32 3.85 18.32
C LEU A 115 7.03 4.48 18.83
N SER A 116 7.08 5.76 19.15
CA SER A 116 5.98 6.50 19.79
C SER A 116 5.53 7.73 18.99
N LEU A 117 6.44 8.34 18.24
CA LEU A 117 6.18 9.48 17.38
C LEU A 117 6.59 9.13 15.94
N LEU A 118 5.66 9.29 15.02
CA LEU A 118 5.88 9.12 13.59
C LEU A 118 5.33 10.34 12.84
N SER A 119 6.12 10.94 11.97
CA SER A 119 5.65 11.95 11.01
C SER A 119 5.86 11.44 9.60
N LEU A 120 4.80 11.40 8.81
CA LEU A 120 4.77 11.02 7.40
C LEU A 120 4.23 12.16 6.51
N LEU A 121 4.03 13.35 7.08
CA LEU A 121 3.59 14.53 6.35
C LEU A 121 4.36 14.73 5.04
N ARG A 122 3.65 15.17 3.99
CA ARG A 122 4.23 15.36 2.65
C ARG A 122 4.85 14.09 2.05
N ASN A 123 4.26 12.93 2.32
CA ASN A 123 4.49 11.69 1.55
C ASN A 123 3.21 11.33 0.77
N PRO A 124 3.29 10.74 -0.42
CA PRO A 124 2.10 10.32 -1.17
C PRO A 124 1.14 9.41 -0.38
N VAL A 125 1.66 8.58 0.53
CA VAL A 125 0.87 7.69 1.39
C VAL A 125 -0.18 8.43 2.24
N THR A 126 0.05 9.70 2.59
CA THR A 126 -0.91 10.48 3.42
C THR A 126 -2.22 10.76 2.71
N ASN A 127 -2.24 10.67 1.37
CA ASN A 127 -3.44 10.90 0.56
C ASN A 127 -4.25 9.61 0.34
N LYS A 128 -3.78 8.45 0.82
CA LYS A 128 -4.47 7.17 0.67
C LYS A 128 -5.71 7.10 1.56
N LYS A 129 -6.78 6.48 1.06
CA LYS A 129 -8.00 6.23 1.84
C LYS A 129 -7.64 5.48 3.12
N HIS A 130 -8.27 5.88 4.23
CA HIS A 130 -8.07 5.28 5.55
C HIS A 130 -6.64 5.33 6.10
N TYR A 131 -5.73 6.14 5.52
CA TYR A 131 -4.33 6.25 5.93
C TYR A 131 -4.14 6.30 7.46
N ARG A 132 -4.80 7.26 8.10
CA ARG A 132 -4.63 7.50 9.54
C ARG A 132 -5.10 6.31 10.38
N LEU A 133 -6.28 5.77 10.08
CA LEU A 133 -6.83 4.61 10.79
C LEU A 133 -6.00 3.35 10.55
N TYR A 134 -5.51 3.15 9.32
CA TYR A 134 -4.62 2.05 8.97
C TYR A 134 -3.35 2.08 9.82
N VAL A 135 -2.68 3.24 9.88
CA VAL A 135 -1.46 3.41 10.69
C VAL A 135 -1.74 3.17 12.16
N ILE A 136 -2.84 3.71 12.70
CA ILE A 136 -3.22 3.51 14.11
C ILE A 136 -3.49 2.04 14.44
N ASN A 137 -4.16 1.31 13.54
CA ASN A 137 -4.44 -0.12 13.71
C ASN A 137 -3.17 -0.97 13.59
N LYS A 138 -2.34 -0.68 12.58
CA LYS A 138 -1.14 -1.46 12.26
C LYS A 138 0.00 -1.20 13.25
N LEU A 139 0.12 0.04 13.73
CA LEU A 139 1.16 0.53 14.64
C LEU A 139 0.53 1.01 15.96
N PRO A 140 -0.04 0.10 16.78
CA PRO A 140 -0.75 0.49 18.00
C PRO A 140 0.14 1.20 19.03
N GLN A 141 1.46 1.02 18.96
CA GLN A 141 2.45 1.68 19.83
C GLN A 141 2.56 3.20 19.62
N ILE A 142 2.16 3.71 18.44
CA ILE A 142 2.24 5.13 18.10
C ILE A 142 1.31 5.95 18.99
N ARG A 143 1.84 7.02 19.58
CA ARG A 143 1.11 7.97 20.44
C ARG A 143 0.85 9.29 19.71
N VAL A 144 1.77 9.70 18.85
CA VAL A 144 1.69 10.93 18.05
C VAL A 144 1.97 10.57 16.59
N LEU A 145 1.00 10.86 15.72
CA LEU A 145 1.09 10.66 14.28
C LEU A 145 0.88 12.00 13.59
N ASP A 146 1.85 12.40 12.76
CA ASP A 146 1.83 13.67 12.02
C ASP A 146 1.68 14.88 12.94
N PHE A 147 2.39 14.85 14.07
CA PHE A 147 2.32 15.85 15.14
C PHE A 147 0.93 15.99 15.79
N GLN A 148 0.02 15.05 15.54
CA GLN A 148 -1.29 14.96 16.18
C GLN A 148 -1.36 13.76 17.11
N LYS A 149 -1.78 14.01 18.36
CA LYS A 149 -1.99 12.94 19.34
C LYS A 149 -3.07 11.97 18.88
N VAL A 150 -2.77 10.68 18.92
CA VAL A 150 -3.73 9.61 18.64
C VAL A 150 -4.71 9.49 19.81
N LYS A 151 -5.99 9.75 19.56
CA LYS A 151 -7.07 9.70 20.55
C LYS A 151 -7.64 8.30 20.66
N LEU A 152 -8.29 8.01 21.80
CA LEU A 152 -8.95 6.72 22.03
C LEU A 152 -10.08 6.45 21.04
N LYS A 153 -10.83 7.50 20.64
CA LYS A 153 -11.91 7.38 19.63
C LYS A 153 -11.37 6.82 18.30
N GLU A 154 -10.27 7.37 17.81
CA GLU A 154 -9.62 6.93 16.57
C GLU A 154 -9.15 5.47 16.67
N ARG A 155 -8.65 5.04 17.84
CA ARG A 155 -8.27 3.63 18.07
C ARG A 155 -9.46 2.69 17.98
N GLN A 156 -10.58 3.07 18.60
CA GLN A 156 -11.82 2.28 18.56
C GLN A 156 -12.41 2.24 17.15
N GLU A 157 -12.35 3.33 16.41
CA GLU A 157 -12.76 3.40 15.00
C GLU A 157 -11.89 2.52 14.11
N ALA A 158 -10.57 2.59 14.28
CA ALA A 158 -9.62 1.76 13.55
C ALA A 158 -9.84 0.27 13.87
N GLU A 159 -9.99 -0.08 15.14
CA GLU A 159 -10.29 -1.46 15.56
C GLU A 159 -11.59 -1.96 14.91
N LYS A 160 -12.68 -1.17 14.96
CA LYS A 160 -13.96 -1.53 14.34
C LYS A 160 -13.83 -1.75 12.83
N MET A 161 -13.12 -0.85 12.14
CA MET A 161 -12.94 -0.90 10.68
C MET A 161 -12.18 -2.16 10.24
N PHE A 162 -11.15 -2.56 10.98
CA PHE A 162 -10.29 -3.69 10.62
C PHE A 162 -10.61 -4.99 11.37
N LYS A 163 -11.74 -5.06 12.09
CA LYS A 163 -12.17 -6.25 12.82
C LYS A 163 -12.78 -7.32 11.90
N GLY A 164 -12.54 -8.58 12.25
CA GLY A 164 -13.17 -9.74 11.61
C GLY A 164 -12.65 -10.01 10.19
N LYS A 165 -13.31 -10.96 9.49
CA LYS A 165 -12.86 -11.42 8.16
C LYS A 165 -12.88 -10.30 7.11
N ARG A 166 -13.93 -9.48 7.09
CA ARG A 166 -14.08 -8.34 6.16
C ARG A 166 -13.02 -7.27 6.40
N GLY A 167 -12.80 -6.89 7.66
CA GLY A 167 -11.76 -5.91 8.01
C GLY A 167 -10.35 -6.40 7.69
N ALA A 168 -10.07 -7.69 7.88
CA ALA A 168 -8.81 -8.29 7.49
C ALA A 168 -8.60 -8.30 5.97
N GLN A 169 -9.67 -8.55 5.19
CA GLN A 169 -9.60 -8.46 3.73
C GLN A 169 -9.35 -7.02 3.28
N LEU A 170 -10.12 -6.06 3.80
CA LEU A 170 -9.90 -4.63 3.53
C LEU A 170 -8.47 -4.21 3.86
N ALA A 171 -7.93 -4.64 5.01
CA ALA A 171 -6.55 -4.36 5.38
C ALA A 171 -5.56 -4.90 4.35
N LYS A 172 -5.77 -6.11 3.81
CA LYS A 172 -4.92 -6.68 2.74
C LYS A 172 -5.04 -5.89 1.44
N ASP A 173 -6.25 -5.52 1.05
CA ASP A 173 -6.52 -4.85 -0.23
C ASP A 173 -5.88 -3.45 -0.26
N ILE A 174 -5.84 -2.75 0.89
CA ILE A 174 -5.22 -1.43 1.00
C ILE A 174 -3.73 -1.50 1.38
N ALA A 175 -3.25 -2.58 1.99
CA ALA A 175 -1.84 -2.79 2.38
C ALA A 175 -0.94 -3.20 1.19
N LYS A 176 -1.22 -2.68 -0.01
CA LYS A 176 -0.31 -2.87 -1.15
C LYS A 176 1.07 -2.31 -0.79
N ARG A 177 2.12 -2.91 -1.35
CA ARG A 177 3.50 -2.45 -1.21
C ARG A 177 4.01 -1.97 -2.55
N THR A 178 4.85 -0.95 -2.54
CA THR A 178 5.45 -0.44 -3.77
C THR A 178 6.48 -1.43 -4.30
N LYS A 179 6.34 -1.84 -5.57
CA LYS A 179 7.32 -2.68 -6.28
C LYS A 179 8.47 -1.82 -6.82
N THR A 180 9.24 -1.18 -5.96
CA THR A 180 10.37 -0.33 -6.40
C THR A 180 11.67 -1.12 -6.45
N PHE A 181 12.32 -1.13 -7.62
CA PHE A 181 13.71 -1.54 -7.76
C PHE A 181 14.63 -0.46 -7.19
N THR A 182 15.38 -0.77 -6.12
CA THR A 182 16.36 0.14 -5.52
C THR A 182 17.78 -0.34 -5.85
N PRO A 183 18.50 0.29 -6.79
CA PRO A 183 19.88 -0.05 -7.10
C PRO A 183 20.78 0.12 -5.86
N GLY A 184 21.60 -0.89 -5.52
CA GLY A 184 22.54 -0.84 -4.39
C GLY A 184 22.01 -1.43 -3.07
N ALA A 185 20.71 -1.71 -2.94
CA ALA A 185 20.24 -2.62 -1.90
C ALA A 185 20.65 -4.03 -2.31
N GLY A 186 21.33 -4.78 -1.41
CA GLY A 186 21.62 -6.19 -1.65
C GLY A 186 20.36 -6.90 -2.12
N LEU A 187 20.48 -7.69 -3.20
CA LEU A 187 19.39 -8.49 -3.73
C LEU A 187 18.75 -9.22 -2.55
N GLN A 188 17.49 -8.91 -2.24
CA GLN A 188 16.70 -9.84 -1.45
C GLN A 188 16.74 -11.14 -2.24
N ALA A 189 17.14 -12.23 -1.58
CA ALA A 189 17.13 -13.54 -2.18
C ALA A 189 15.67 -13.91 -2.49
N ASP A 190 15.16 -13.39 -3.60
CA ASP A 190 13.97 -13.92 -4.22
C ASP A 190 14.23 -15.40 -4.43
N LYS A 191 13.22 -16.18 -4.02
CA LYS A 191 13.16 -17.64 -4.01
C LYS A 191 14.14 -18.23 -5.02
N LYS A 192 15.09 -19.06 -4.52
CA LYS A 192 15.97 -19.90 -5.34
C LYS A 192 15.22 -20.24 -6.63
N LYS A 193 15.74 -19.87 -7.80
CA LYS A 193 15.28 -20.43 -9.08
C LYS A 193 15.32 -21.94 -8.88
N THR A 194 14.17 -22.53 -8.59
CA THR A 194 14.05 -23.97 -8.39
C THR A 194 14.39 -24.56 -9.73
N GLY A 195 15.39 -25.45 -9.75
CA GLY A 195 15.65 -26.25 -10.95
C GLY A 195 14.38 -26.98 -11.43
N PRO A 196 14.43 -27.64 -12.59
CA PRO A 196 13.32 -28.42 -13.11
C PRO A 196 12.73 -29.32 -12.02
N SER A 197 11.40 -29.37 -11.93
CA SER A 197 10.69 -30.14 -10.91
C SER A 197 11.04 -31.62 -11.01
N THR A 198 10.73 -32.39 -9.97
CA THR A 198 10.92 -33.86 -9.99
C THR A 198 10.16 -34.51 -11.14
N ALA A 199 8.97 -33.99 -11.47
CA ALA A 199 8.17 -34.43 -12.61
C ALA A 199 8.84 -34.10 -13.96
N ASP A 200 9.46 -32.91 -14.07
CA ASP A 200 10.21 -32.53 -15.27
C ASP A 200 11.43 -33.43 -15.47
N MET A 201 12.16 -33.76 -14.40
CA MET A 201 13.28 -34.69 -14.48
C MET A 201 12.84 -36.10 -14.91
N GLU A 202 11.66 -36.55 -14.50
CA GLU A 202 11.10 -37.84 -14.89
C GLU A 202 10.64 -37.85 -16.36
N ALA A 203 10.01 -36.77 -16.81
CA ALA A 203 9.65 -36.59 -18.22
C ALA A 203 10.88 -36.59 -19.14
N ILE A 204 11.96 -35.91 -18.74
CA ILE A 204 13.24 -35.91 -19.46
C ILE A 204 13.83 -37.32 -19.51
N LYS A 205 13.85 -38.04 -18.37
CA LYS A 205 14.36 -39.41 -18.31
C LYS A 205 13.56 -40.36 -19.19
N ASN A 206 12.23 -40.27 -19.17
CA ASN A 206 11.35 -41.10 -19.97
C ASN A 206 11.49 -40.80 -21.48
N ALA A 207 11.62 -39.52 -21.85
CA ALA A 207 11.83 -39.12 -23.24
C ALA A 207 13.17 -39.65 -23.78
N ILE A 208 14.24 -39.60 -22.98
CA ILE A 208 15.54 -40.16 -23.36
C ILE A 208 15.47 -41.70 -23.44
N ALA A 209 14.81 -42.35 -22.49
CA ALA A 209 14.71 -43.82 -22.46
C ALA A 209 13.88 -44.40 -23.61
N ASN A 210 12.88 -43.65 -24.10
CA ASN A 210 12.01 -44.07 -25.20
C ASN A 210 12.53 -43.64 -26.59
N ALA A 211 13.68 -42.96 -26.68
CA ALA A 211 14.24 -42.54 -27.96
C ALA A 211 14.74 -43.74 -28.77
N THR A 212 14.14 -43.96 -29.95
CA THR A 212 14.43 -45.12 -30.82
C THR A 212 15.56 -44.89 -31.81
N SER A 213 16.14 -43.68 -31.85
CA SER A 213 17.24 -43.34 -32.76
C SER A 213 18.22 -42.33 -32.15
N LEU A 214 19.46 -42.37 -32.62
CA LEU A 214 20.51 -41.40 -32.27
C LEU A 214 20.13 -39.96 -32.63
N ALA A 215 19.42 -39.76 -33.74
CA ALA A 215 18.91 -38.45 -34.15
C ALA A 215 17.90 -37.89 -33.15
N GLU A 216 17.04 -38.75 -32.57
CA GLU A 216 16.06 -38.33 -31.56
C GLU A 216 16.72 -37.94 -30.23
N VAL A 217 17.78 -38.65 -29.83
CA VAL A 217 18.57 -38.29 -28.64
C VAL A 217 19.27 -36.93 -28.83
N GLU A 218 19.79 -36.65 -30.03
CA GLU A 218 20.44 -35.38 -30.35
C GLU A 218 19.44 -34.21 -30.38
N ARG A 219 18.23 -34.46 -30.90
CA ARG A 219 17.12 -33.51 -30.85
C ARG A 219 16.72 -33.18 -29.40
N LEU A 220 16.55 -34.19 -28.55
CA LEU A 220 16.24 -34.00 -27.13
C LEU A 220 17.34 -33.24 -26.39
N LYS A 221 18.61 -33.50 -26.71
CA LYS A 221 19.75 -32.76 -26.17
C LYS A 221 19.72 -31.28 -26.58
N GLY A 222 19.39 -30.98 -27.84
CA GLY A 222 19.21 -29.62 -28.33
C GLY A 222 18.09 -28.87 -27.60
N LEU A 223 16.94 -29.52 -27.39
CA LEU A 223 15.81 -28.96 -26.64
C LEU A 223 16.16 -28.64 -25.18
N LEU A 224 16.93 -29.51 -24.51
CA LEU A 224 17.38 -29.25 -23.15
C LEU A 224 18.38 -28.09 -23.08
N GLN A 225 19.24 -27.96 -24.10
CA GLN A 225 20.18 -26.83 -24.21
C GLN A 225 19.47 -25.50 -24.46
N SER A 226 18.33 -25.50 -25.16
CA SER A 226 17.47 -24.32 -25.35
C SER A 226 16.54 -24.05 -24.16
N GLY A 227 16.53 -24.91 -23.13
CA GLY A 227 15.73 -24.74 -21.92
C GLY A 227 14.28 -25.24 -22.03
N GLN A 228 13.94 -26.00 -23.07
CA GLN A 228 12.63 -26.61 -23.25
C GLN A 228 12.58 -28.01 -22.63
N ILE A 229 11.48 -28.31 -21.94
CA ILE A 229 11.26 -29.61 -21.27
C ILE A 229 10.27 -30.42 -22.13
N PRO A 230 10.66 -31.62 -22.59
CA PRO A 230 9.76 -32.51 -23.34
C PRO A 230 8.46 -32.78 -22.56
N GLY A 231 7.30 -32.54 -23.20
CA GLY A 231 5.98 -32.69 -22.58
C GLY A 231 5.40 -31.43 -21.94
N ARG A 232 6.13 -30.30 -21.93
CA ARG A 232 5.64 -29.01 -21.43
C ARG A 232 4.92 -28.15 -22.50
N GLU A 233 5.10 -28.48 -23.78
CA GLU A 233 4.60 -27.71 -24.94
C GLU A 233 3.07 -27.70 -25.07
N GLY A 234 2.33 -28.53 -24.32
CA GLY A 234 0.86 -28.53 -24.32
C GLY A 234 0.18 -27.72 -23.20
N ARG A 235 0.93 -27.14 -22.25
CA ARG A 235 0.34 -26.37 -21.14
C ARG A 235 0.50 -24.86 -21.24
N GLN A 236 1.50 -24.36 -21.97
CA GLN A 236 1.73 -22.92 -22.08
C GLN A 236 0.81 -22.22 -23.08
N GLY A 237 0.36 -22.90 -24.15
CA GLY A 237 -0.56 -22.29 -25.13
C GLY A 237 -2.03 -22.28 -24.70
N ALA A 238 -2.46 -23.25 -23.90
CA ALA A 238 -3.83 -23.30 -23.40
C ALA A 238 -4.03 -22.46 -22.13
N GLN A 239 -3.03 -22.37 -21.25
CA GLN A 239 -3.16 -21.49 -20.08
C GLN A 239 -3.05 -20.02 -20.45
N SER A 240 -2.22 -19.63 -21.43
CA SER A 240 -2.15 -18.21 -21.83
C SER A 240 -3.40 -17.76 -22.59
N MET A 241 -3.97 -18.60 -23.46
CA MET A 241 -5.20 -18.23 -24.18
C MET A 241 -6.45 -18.30 -23.30
N VAL A 242 -6.53 -19.24 -22.35
CA VAL A 242 -7.66 -19.28 -21.41
C VAL A 242 -7.53 -18.18 -20.35
N GLU A 243 -6.32 -17.83 -19.90
CA GLU A 243 -6.12 -16.67 -19.02
C GLU A 243 -6.40 -15.34 -19.75
N GLU A 244 -6.04 -15.21 -21.04
CA GLU A 244 -6.39 -14.02 -21.84
C GLU A 244 -7.89 -13.96 -22.18
N GLU A 245 -8.55 -15.07 -22.52
CA GLU A 245 -10.00 -15.11 -22.77
C GLU A 245 -10.82 -14.92 -21.49
N GLU A 246 -10.39 -15.49 -20.34
CA GLU A 246 -11.03 -15.27 -19.04
C GLU A 246 -10.79 -13.83 -18.53
N GLU A 247 -9.62 -13.22 -18.78
CA GLU A 247 -9.35 -11.81 -18.46
C GLU A 247 -10.16 -10.86 -19.36
N GLU A 248 -10.33 -11.17 -20.65
CA GLU A 248 -11.17 -10.37 -21.57
C GLU A 248 -12.67 -10.50 -21.24
N GLU A 249 -13.18 -11.70 -20.94
CA GLU A 249 -14.56 -11.88 -20.45
C GLU A 249 -14.77 -11.19 -19.10
N GLU A 250 -13.85 -11.29 -18.14
CA GLU A 250 -13.96 -10.60 -16.85
C GLU A 250 -13.86 -9.07 -16.96
N GLU A 251 -13.13 -8.54 -17.95
CA GLU A 251 -13.08 -7.09 -18.24
C GLU A 251 -14.35 -6.60 -18.93
N GLU A 252 -14.93 -7.35 -19.88
CA GLU A 252 -16.22 -7.01 -20.50
C GLU A 252 -17.36 -7.05 -19.48
N ASP A 253 -17.41 -8.07 -18.62
CA ASP A 253 -18.44 -8.25 -17.60
C ASP A 253 -18.32 -7.19 -16.48
N GLN A 254 -17.10 -6.71 -16.20
CA GLN A 254 -16.87 -5.56 -15.32
C GLN A 254 -17.28 -4.24 -15.97
N LEU A 255 -17.03 -4.06 -17.28
CA LEU A 255 -17.41 -2.86 -18.00
C LEU A 255 -18.94 -2.75 -18.13
N GLU A 256 -19.64 -3.85 -18.41
CA GLU A 256 -21.12 -3.88 -18.44
C GLU A 256 -21.71 -3.57 -17.05
N ARG A 257 -21.16 -4.11 -15.96
CA ARG A 257 -21.64 -3.79 -14.61
C ARG A 257 -21.41 -2.33 -14.23
N VAL A 258 -20.30 -1.74 -14.65
CA VAL A 258 -20.02 -0.31 -14.41
C VAL A 258 -20.99 0.56 -15.22
N LEU A 259 -21.22 0.24 -16.50
CA LEU A 259 -22.18 0.96 -17.34
C LEU A 259 -23.62 0.83 -16.83
N HIS A 260 -24.02 -0.34 -16.34
CA HIS A 260 -25.35 -0.56 -15.76
C HIS A 260 -25.52 0.23 -14.45
N ALA A 261 -24.50 0.20 -13.57
CA ALA A 261 -24.52 0.96 -12.32
C ALA A 261 -24.49 2.49 -12.54
N GLU A 262 -23.79 2.96 -13.57
CA GLU A 262 -23.82 4.37 -13.97
C GLU A 262 -25.18 4.76 -14.57
N SER A 263 -25.84 3.86 -15.31
CA SER A 263 -27.19 4.12 -15.86
C SER A 263 -28.27 4.17 -14.76
N GLU A 264 -28.20 3.28 -13.76
CA GLU A 264 -29.11 3.27 -12.61
C GLU A 264 -28.90 4.50 -11.74
N ALA A 265 -27.65 4.89 -11.48
CA ALA A 265 -27.34 6.11 -10.75
C ALA A 265 -27.78 7.38 -11.50
N MET A 266 -27.79 7.36 -12.84
CA MET A 266 -28.30 8.48 -13.64
C MET A 266 -29.82 8.58 -13.58
N TYR A 267 -30.54 7.43 -13.64
CA TYR A 267 -32.00 7.38 -13.51
C TYR A 267 -32.47 7.80 -12.11
N GLU A 268 -31.75 7.43 -11.05
CA GLU A 268 -32.06 7.88 -9.68
C GLU A 268 -31.71 9.37 -9.45
N ALA A 269 -30.72 9.91 -10.16
CA ALA A 269 -30.36 11.32 -10.09
C ALA A 269 -31.30 12.25 -10.88
N THR A 270 -31.98 11.72 -11.90
CA THR A 270 -33.01 12.43 -12.68
C THR A 270 -34.40 11.94 -12.29
N GLY A 271 -34.84 12.35 -11.08
CA GLY A 271 -36.17 12.15 -10.50
C GLY A 271 -37.25 11.50 -11.37
N GLY A 272 -37.63 10.27 -10.99
CA GLY A 272 -38.93 9.71 -11.33
C GLY A 272 -40.02 10.50 -10.61
N ASP A 273 -40.58 11.50 -11.29
CA ASP A 273 -41.90 12.03 -10.97
C ASP A 273 -42.94 11.02 -11.48
N GLU A 274 -43.64 10.39 -10.53
CA GLU A 274 -44.81 9.55 -10.76
C GLU A 274 -45.94 10.41 -11.36
N MET A 275 -46.22 10.26 -12.65
CA MET A 275 -47.58 10.49 -13.16
C MET A 275 -48.34 9.17 -13.06
N GLU A 276 -49.12 9.02 -11.98
CA GLU A 276 -50.16 7.99 -11.93
C GLU A 276 -51.25 8.31 -12.97
N GLY A 277 -51.47 7.34 -13.84
CA GLY A 277 -52.45 7.37 -14.91
C GLY A 277 -53.88 7.34 -14.38
N VAL A 278 -54.69 8.18 -15.03
CA VAL A 278 -56.15 8.21 -14.99
C VAL A 278 -56.72 6.85 -15.40
N GLY A 279 -57.46 6.21 -14.49
CA GLY A 279 -58.30 5.06 -14.78
C GLY A 279 -59.63 5.50 -15.39
N GLU A 280 -59.86 5.14 -16.64
CA GLU A 280 -61.18 5.12 -17.27
C GLU A 280 -61.95 3.87 -16.82
N GLN A 281 -63.12 4.07 -16.21
CA GLN A 281 -64.33 3.30 -16.47
C GLN A 281 -65.55 4.03 -15.89
N GLY A 282 -66.51 4.33 -16.78
CA GLY A 282 -67.72 5.06 -16.46
C GLY A 282 -68.89 4.20 -15.99
N ASN A 283 -69.83 4.84 -15.33
CA ASN A 283 -71.28 4.73 -15.51
C ASN A 283 -71.99 5.57 -14.44
N GLY A 284 -73.08 6.23 -14.81
CA GLY A 284 -74.14 6.60 -13.86
C GLY A 284 -74.56 8.06 -13.91
N GLU A 285 -75.49 8.36 -14.82
CA GLU A 285 -76.37 9.53 -14.81
C GLU A 285 -77.28 9.53 -13.57
N GLU A 286 -77.59 10.73 -13.03
CA GLU A 286 -78.80 11.18 -12.28
C GLU A 286 -78.39 12.46 -11.51
N GLN A 287 -78.69 13.67 -12.00
CA GLN A 287 -79.89 14.51 -11.79
C GLN A 287 -80.07 15.08 -10.37
N ASP A 288 -80.69 16.27 -10.33
CA ASP A 288 -81.13 17.13 -9.22
C ASP A 288 -80.12 18.22 -8.81
N GLU A 289 -80.20 19.46 -9.30
CA GLU A 289 -81.18 20.55 -9.08
C GLU A 289 -81.19 21.16 -7.67
N ASP A 290 -81.37 22.49 -7.66
CA ASP A 290 -81.74 23.40 -6.55
C ASP A 290 -80.59 24.01 -5.69
N ASN A 291 -80.28 25.30 -5.91
CA ASN A 291 -80.73 26.51 -5.16
C ASN A 291 -79.75 26.82 -4.00
N GLU A 292 -79.33 28.04 -3.62
CA GLU A 292 -79.82 29.43 -3.62
C GLU A 292 -78.55 30.31 -3.42
N MET A 293 -78.35 31.39 -4.20
CA MET A 293 -78.68 32.80 -3.88
C MET A 293 -77.94 33.45 -2.69
N ASP A 294 -77.30 34.58 -3.04
CA ASP A 294 -77.27 35.87 -2.34
C ASP A 294 -76.41 36.00 -1.06
N GLU A 295 -75.32 36.76 -1.12
CA GLU A 295 -75.20 38.23 -0.98
C GLU A 295 -74.90 38.66 0.47
N ASP A 296 -73.79 39.39 0.57
CA ASP A 296 -73.62 40.63 1.31
C ASP A 296 -73.10 40.73 2.77
N MET A 297 -72.30 41.80 2.87
CA MET A 297 -71.92 42.64 4.01
C MET A 297 -70.88 42.10 5.01
N HIS A 298 -69.65 42.64 4.98
CA HIS A 298 -69.21 43.85 5.71
C HIS A 298 -69.28 43.71 7.24
N VAL A 299 -68.11 43.84 7.91
CA VAL A 299 -67.73 44.98 8.78
C VAL A 299 -66.58 44.56 9.71
N ASN A 300 -65.54 45.38 9.69
CA ASN A 300 -64.41 45.44 10.63
C ASN A 300 -64.83 45.59 12.10
N GLY A 301 -64.00 45.10 13.01
CA GLY A 301 -63.94 45.67 14.35
C GLY A 301 -63.08 44.89 15.33
N SER A 302 -61.79 45.23 15.41
CA SER A 302 -61.11 45.78 16.60
C SER A 302 -59.65 46.08 16.29
#